data_AF-A0A520PR55-F1
#
_entry.id   AF-A0A520PR55-F1
#
_cell.length_a   1.000
_cell.length_b   1.000
_cell.length_c   1.000
_cell.angle_alpha   90.00
_cell.angle_beta   90.00
_cell.angle_gamma   90.00
#
_symmetry.space_group_name_H-M   'P 1'
#
loop_
_entity.id
_entity.type
_entity.pdbx_description
1 polymer ?
#
loop_
_entity_poly.entity_id
_entity_poly.type
_entity_poly.pdbx_seq_one_letter_code
_entity_poly.pdbx_strand_id
1 'polypeptide(L)'
;MIEIADAAQWSQWYEEQRPGLGAELLDELESTIREALEHLETSAVVTETGAGEPIYRFRLARFSRYAVYIRVSGSEALVLAFEHSSREPGYWKDRAD
;
A
#
# COMPACT_ATOMS: atom_id res chain seq x y z
N MET A 1 -2.61 9.73 -5.97
CA MET A 1 -1.23 9.51 -6.43
C MET A 1 -0.62 8.40 -5.60
N ILE A 2 -0.46 7.20 -6.17
CA ILE A 2 0.51 6.23 -5.66
C ILE A 2 1.87 6.91 -5.86
N GLU A 3 2.72 7.01 -4.84
CA GLU A 3 4.14 7.28 -5.06
C GLU A 3 4.72 6.02 -5.72
N ILE A 4 4.60 5.95 -7.06
CA ILE A 4 5.03 4.81 -7.90
C ILE A 4 6.51 4.48 -7.66
N ALA A 5 7.30 5.44 -7.17
CA ALA A 5 8.71 5.29 -6.85
C ALA A 5 8.99 4.17 -5.84
N ASP A 6 8.20 4.07 -4.76
CA ASP A 6 8.44 3.08 -3.69
C ASP A 6 8.25 1.64 -4.23
N ALA A 7 7.14 1.40 -4.94
CA ALA A 7 6.84 0.10 -5.54
C ALA A 7 7.83 -0.25 -6.67
N ALA A 8 8.23 0.74 -7.49
CA ALA A 8 9.18 0.53 -8.58
C ALA A 8 10.57 0.12 -8.07
N GLN A 9 11.06 0.73 -6.98
CA GLN A 9 12.34 0.38 -6.37
C GLN A 9 12.36 -1.09 -5.91
N TRP A 10 11.33 -1.53 -5.18
CA TRP A 10 11.25 -2.91 -4.70
C TRP A 10 10.99 -3.91 -5.83
N SER A 11 10.18 -3.54 -6.83
CA SER A 11 9.98 -4.34 -8.04
C SER A 11 11.30 -4.59 -8.76
N GLN A 12 12.11 -3.55 -8.99
CA GLN A 12 13.42 -3.69 -9.62
C GLN A 12 14.34 -4.61 -8.80
N TRP A 13 14.41 -4.40 -7.48
CA TRP A 13 15.24 -5.25 -6.62
C TRP A 13 14.86 -6.72 -6.72
N TYR A 14 13.56 -7.05 -6.71
CA TYR A 14 13.09 -8.44 -6.84
C TYR A 14 13.35 -9.02 -8.23
N GLU A 15 13.20 -8.23 -9.28
CA GLU A 15 13.49 -8.65 -10.65
C GLU A 15 14.97 -9.06 -10.81
N GLU A 16 15.88 -8.31 -10.17
CA GLU A 16 17.30 -8.65 -10.10
C GLU A 16 17.59 -9.93 -9.29
N GLN A 17 16.78 -10.24 -8.27
CA GLN A 17 16.92 -11.49 -7.50
C GLN A 17 16.44 -12.71 -8.30
N ARG A 18 15.31 -12.55 -9.00
CA ARG A 18 14.73 -13.60 -9.83
C ARG A 18 13.89 -12.96 -10.94
N PRO A 19 14.17 -13.28 -12.21
CA PRO A 19 13.32 -12.83 -13.32
C PRO A 19 11.84 -13.15 -13.08
N GLY A 20 10.98 -12.17 -13.32
CA GLY A 20 9.53 -12.21 -13.13
C GLY A 20 9.04 -11.86 -11.73
N LEU A 21 9.90 -11.88 -10.71
CA LEU A 21 9.45 -11.66 -9.32
C LEU A 21 9.08 -10.19 -9.05
N GLY A 22 9.66 -9.24 -9.78
CA GLY A 22 9.28 -7.83 -9.74
C GLY A 22 7.89 -7.61 -10.30
N ALA A 23 7.61 -8.20 -11.47
CA ALA A 23 6.27 -8.17 -12.06
C ALA A 23 5.22 -8.80 -11.12
N GLU A 24 5.54 -9.95 -10.53
CA GLU A 24 4.65 -10.62 -9.58
C GLU A 24 4.37 -9.79 -8.31
N LEU A 25 5.28 -8.91 -7.90
CA LEU A 25 5.03 -7.96 -6.80
C LEU A 25 4.03 -6.88 -7.21
N LEU A 26 4.19 -6.32 -8.40
CA LEU A 26 3.31 -5.27 -8.92
C LEU A 26 1.90 -5.80 -9.17
N ASP A 27 1.78 -7.01 -9.72
CA ASP A 27 0.49 -7.67 -9.93
C ASP A 27 -0.24 -7.90 -8.60
N GLU A 28 0.46 -8.37 -7.56
CA GLU A 28 -0.10 -8.55 -6.22
C GLU A 28 -0.52 -7.22 -5.61
N LEU A 29 0.28 -6.16 -5.77
CA LEU A 29 -0.04 -4.81 -5.29
C LEU A 29 -1.32 -4.28 -5.95
N GLU A 30 -1.45 -4.42 -7.27
CA GLU A 30 -2.63 -3.99 -8.01
C GLU A 30 -3.88 -4.76 -7.56
N SER A 31 -3.78 -6.09 -7.43
CA SER A 31 -4.88 -6.93 -6.93
C SER A 31 -5.30 -6.52 -5.52
N THR A 32 -4.32 -6.32 -4.63
CA THR A 32 -4.57 -5.90 -3.24
C THR A 32 -5.28 -4.55 -3.19
N ILE A 33 -4.89 -3.58 -4.02
CA ILE A 33 -5.55 -2.27 -4.08
C ILE A 33 -6.97 -2.43 -4.60
N ARG A 34 -7.20 -3.23 -5.65
CA ARG A 34 -8.54 -3.46 -6.20
C ARG A 34 -9.48 -4.06 -5.16
N GLU A 35 -9.05 -5.15 -4.50
CA GLU A 35 -9.81 -5.81 -3.44
C GLU A 35 -10.06 -4.87 -2.25
N ALA A 36 -9.05 -4.08 -1.87
CA ALA A 36 -9.19 -3.08 -0.82
C ALA A 36 -10.30 -2.08 -1.15
N LEU A 37 -10.32 -1.53 -2.36
CA LEU A 37 -11.32 -0.56 -2.79
C LEU A 37 -12.74 -1.15 -2.85
N GLU A 38 -12.87 -2.42 -3.20
CA GLU A 38 -14.15 -3.13 -3.23
C GLU A 38 -14.71 -3.42 -1.82
N HIS A 39 -13.85 -3.50 -0.80
CA HIS A 39 -14.22 -3.89 0.57
C HIS A 39 -13.91 -2.84 1.65
N LEU A 40 -13.64 -1.61 1.25
CA LEU A 40 -13.26 -0.48 2.12
C LEU A 40 -14.23 -0.30 3.30
N GLU A 41 -15.54 -0.36 3.06
CA GLU A 41 -16.59 -0.15 4.07
C GLU A 41 -16.57 -1.18 5.22
N THR A 42 -16.01 -2.36 4.95
CA THR A 42 -15.92 -3.47 5.93
C THR A 42 -14.53 -3.64 6.52
N SER A 43 -13.58 -2.85 6.05
CA SER A 43 -12.18 -2.93 6.46
C SER A 43 -11.93 -2.18 7.76
N ALA A 44 -11.01 -2.68 8.57
CA ALA A 44 -10.63 -2.01 9.82
C ALA A 44 -9.79 -0.76 9.52
N VAL A 45 -10.20 0.38 10.09
CA VAL A 45 -9.44 1.62 10.09
C VAL A 45 -8.24 1.49 11.03
N VAL A 46 -7.04 1.83 10.57
CA VAL A 46 -5.83 1.78 11.39
C VAL A 46 -5.60 3.09 12.16
N THR A 47 -5.97 4.21 11.57
CA THR A 47 -5.97 5.55 12.18
C THR A 47 -6.79 6.50 11.31
N GLU A 48 -7.00 7.72 11.78
CA GLU A 48 -7.60 8.82 11.01
C GLU A 48 -6.59 9.97 10.85
N THR A 49 -6.75 10.79 9.82
CA THR A 49 -5.99 12.04 9.63
C THR A 49 -6.42 13.12 10.64
N GLY A 50 -5.70 14.24 10.71
CA GLY A 50 -6.14 15.41 11.50
C GLY A 50 -7.52 15.96 11.09
N ALA A 51 -7.97 15.68 9.85
CA ALA A 51 -9.28 16.04 9.33
C ALA A 51 -10.37 14.97 9.57
N GLY A 52 -10.04 13.84 10.22
CA GLY A 52 -10.97 12.74 10.46
C GLY A 52 -11.17 11.81 9.26
N GLU A 53 -10.26 11.80 8.29
CA GLU A 53 -10.34 10.91 7.13
C GLU A 53 -9.75 9.54 7.49
N PRO A 54 -10.45 8.42 7.26
CA PRO A 54 -9.98 7.11 7.66
C PRO A 54 -8.81 6.65 6.79
N ILE A 55 -7.82 6.06 7.45
CA ILE A 55 -6.69 5.37 6.82
C ILE A 55 -6.84 3.88 7.08
N TYR A 56 -6.70 3.09 6.01
CA TYR A 56 -6.78 1.64 6.00
C TYR A 56 -5.42 1.05 5.68
N ARG A 57 -5.19 -0.18 6.14
CA ARG A 57 -3.95 -0.92 5.90
C ARG A 57 -4.27 -2.31 5.34
N PHE A 58 -3.69 -2.63 4.20
CA PHE A 58 -3.82 -3.94 3.55
C PHE A 58 -2.45 -4.56 3.36
N ARG A 59 -2.30 -5.84 3.73
CA ARG A 59 -1.06 -6.58 3.50
C ARG A 59 -1.16 -7.35 2.20
N LEU A 60 -0.07 -7.39 1.44
CA LEU A 60 0.04 -8.26 0.27
C LEU A 60 0.13 -9.71 0.77
N ALA A 61 -0.75 -10.60 0.31
CA ALA A 61 -0.84 -11.97 0.80
C ALA A 61 0.43 -12.75 0.49
N ARG A 62 0.91 -12.59 -0.75
CA ARG A 62 2.12 -13.25 -1.25
C ARG A 62 3.41 -12.57 -0.79
N PHE A 63 3.34 -11.26 -0.53
CA PHE A 63 4.47 -10.45 -0.10
C PHE A 63 4.19 -9.83 1.27
N SER A 64 4.02 -10.68 2.28
CA SER A 64 3.53 -10.31 3.62
C SER A 64 4.39 -9.31 4.42
N ARG A 65 5.61 -9.02 3.96
CA ARG A 65 6.45 -7.94 4.50
C ARG A 65 6.04 -6.56 4.01
N TYR A 66 5.14 -6.48 3.03
CA TYR A 66 4.65 -5.25 2.46
C TYR A 66 3.22 -4.97 2.87
N ALA A 67 2.92 -3.70 3.05
CA ALA A 67 1.58 -3.20 3.27
C ALA A 67 1.32 -1.95 2.44
N VAL A 68 0.09 -1.82 1.93
CA VAL A 68 -0.41 -0.60 1.31
C VAL A 68 -1.30 0.14 2.29
N TYR A 69 -1.11 1.46 2.36
CA TYR A 69 -1.92 2.36 3.18
C TYR A 69 -2.79 3.21 2.28
N ILE A 70 -4.10 3.26 2.55
CA ILE A 70 -5.08 3.95 1.73
C ILE A 70 -5.87 4.90 2.61
N ARG A 71 -5.90 6.18 2.23
CA ARG A 71 -6.77 7.21 2.82
C ARG A 71 -8.03 7.36 1.97
N VAL A 72 -9.18 7.51 2.61
CA VAL A 72 -10.44 7.82 1.90
C VAL A 72 -10.89 9.22 2.25
N SER A 73 -11.07 10.07 1.24
CA SER A 73 -11.62 11.42 1.37
C SER A 73 -12.85 11.55 0.48
N GLY A 74 -14.03 11.58 1.10
CA GLY A 74 -15.30 11.57 0.37
C GLY A 74 -15.43 10.32 -0.54
N SER A 75 -15.49 10.54 -1.85
CA SER A 75 -15.58 9.48 -2.86
C SER A 75 -14.22 9.08 -3.46
N GLU A 76 -13.13 9.66 -2.98
CA GLU A 76 -11.79 9.41 -3.51
C GLU A 76 -10.97 8.57 -2.53
N ALA A 77 -10.25 7.58 -3.07
CA ALA A 77 -9.28 6.79 -2.33
C ALA A 77 -7.87 7.12 -2.82
N LEU A 78 -6.99 7.42 -1.88
CA LEU A 78 -5.60 7.78 -2.11
C LEU A 78 -4.68 6.76 -1.43
N VAL A 79 -3.87 6.07 -2.23
CA VAL A 79 -2.76 5.28 -1.70
C VAL A 79 -1.68 6.22 -1.15
N LEU A 80 -1.42 6.16 0.15
CA LEU A 80 -0.42 6.98 0.84
C LEU A 80 0.99 6.39 0.70
N ALA A 81 1.11 5.06 0.80
CA ALA A 81 2.40 4.40 0.85
C ALA A 81 2.32 2.92 0.49
N PHE A 82 3.45 2.41 -0.04
CA PHE A 82 3.75 0.99 -0.20
C PHE A 82 4.93 0.65 0.71
N GLU A 83 4.62 0.26 1.94
CA GLU A 83 5.58 0.13 3.03
C GLU A 83 6.16 -1.27 3.12
N HIS A 84 7.49 -1.40 3.22
CA HIS A 84 8.15 -2.62 3.67
C HIS A 84 8.21 -2.66 5.21
N SER A 85 7.21 -3.25 5.87
CA SER A 85 6.99 -3.24 7.32
C SER A 85 8.15 -3.78 8.19
N SER A 86 9.12 -4.53 7.63
CA SER A 86 10.33 -4.94 8.38
C SER A 86 11.54 -4.01 8.24
N ARG A 87 11.58 -3.14 7.22
CA ARG A 87 12.78 -2.33 6.90
C ARG A 87 12.57 -0.87 7.23
N GLU A 88 11.44 -0.33 6.81
CA GLU A 88 11.12 1.09 6.96
C GLU A 88 9.68 1.21 7.45
N PRO A 89 9.37 0.77 8.69
CA PRO A 89 8.01 0.88 9.21
C PRO A 89 7.67 2.34 9.57
N GLY A 90 6.45 2.76 9.27
CA GLY A 90 5.83 3.95 9.78
C GLY A 90 6.00 5.22 8.95
N TYR A 91 6.79 5.23 7.87
CA TYR A 91 7.04 6.46 7.08
C TYR A 91 5.76 7.01 6.42
N TRP A 92 4.75 6.17 6.21
CA TRP A 92 3.44 6.59 5.70
C TRP A 92 2.75 7.62 6.60
N LYS A 93 3.10 7.68 7.88
CA LYS A 93 2.54 8.65 8.84
C LYS A 93 2.90 10.08 8.48
N ASP A 94 4.07 10.30 7.88
CA ASP A 94 4.50 11.62 7.42
C ASP A 94 3.66 12.09 6.21
N ARG A 95 2.90 11.17 5.60
CA ARG A 95 1.98 11.42 4.47
C ARG A 95 0.50 11.38 4.90
N ALA A 96 0.24 11.25 6.21
CA ALA A 96 -1.11 11.10 6.77
C ALA A 96 -1.78 12.42 7.16
N ASP A 97 -1.12 13.57 6.99
CA ASP A 97 -1.68 14.92 7.16
C ASP A 97 -1.87 15.62 5.80
#